data_AF-A0A5B9VX44-F1
#
_entry.id   AF-A0A5B9VX44-F1
#
_cell.length_a   1.000
_cell.length_b   1.000
_cell.length_c   1.000
_cell.angle_alpha   90.00
_cell.angle_beta   90.00
_cell.angle_gamma   90.00
#
_symmetry.space_group_name_H-M   'P 1'
#
loop_
_entity.id
_entity.type
_entity.pdbx_description
1 polymer ?
#
loop_
_entity_poly.entity_id
_entity_poly.type
_entity_poly.pdbx_seq_one_letter_code
_entity_poly.pdbx_strand_id
1 'polypeptide(L)'
;MNVRLRTSVRTLMAIVAIVAFALGLVLGIADLVRTRIQAEKYRRKAESAARHEKRSREIDAMDPKTRAREAALAIDDPYLDAPDWNRRMIPWYEKMKNKYDHAASNPREPIPPDDPPPL
;
A
#
# COMPACT_ATOMS: atom_id res chain seq x y z
N MET A 1 -37.74 35.78 -27.34
CA MET A 1 -37.04 36.64 -26.37
C MET A 1 -35.54 36.48 -26.58
N ASN A 2 -34.90 37.42 -27.27
CA ASN A 2 -33.44 37.42 -27.46
C ASN A 2 -32.80 38.03 -26.21
N VAL A 3 -32.24 37.19 -25.34
CA VAL A 3 -31.44 37.65 -24.21
C VAL A 3 -30.12 38.19 -24.75
N ARG A 4 -30.06 39.48 -25.10
CA ARG A 4 -28.80 40.18 -25.37
C ARG A 4 -28.09 40.41 -24.04
N LEU A 5 -27.33 39.42 -23.59
CA LEU A 5 -26.40 39.55 -22.48
C LEU A 5 -25.29 40.55 -22.88
N ARG A 6 -25.44 41.81 -22.49
CA ARG A 6 -24.31 42.76 -22.42
C ARG A 6 -23.47 42.40 -21.20
N THR A 7 -22.73 41.31 -21.30
CA THR A 7 -21.78 40.90 -20.25
C THR A 7 -20.63 41.89 -20.24
N SER A 8 -20.45 42.61 -19.13
CA SER A 8 -19.28 43.48 -19.00
C SER A 8 -18.01 42.63 -18.97
N VAL A 9 -16.90 43.12 -19.55
CA VAL A 9 -15.61 42.42 -19.53
C VAL A 9 -15.21 42.02 -18.11
N ARG A 10 -15.54 42.85 -17.10
CA ARG A 10 -15.33 42.54 -15.67
C ARG A 10 -16.09 41.29 -15.21
N THR A 11 -17.33 41.13 -15.65
CA THR A 11 -18.15 39.95 -15.35
C THR A 11 -17.58 38.70 -16.02
N LEU A 12 -17.11 38.81 -17.27
CA LEU A 12 -16.45 37.70 -17.96
C LEU A 12 -15.16 37.28 -17.25
N MET A 13 -14.33 38.24 -16.84
CA MET A 13 -13.09 38.00 -16.08
C MET A 13 -13.37 37.34 -14.73
N ALA A 14 -14.42 37.77 -14.02
CA ALA A 14 -14.84 37.15 -12.76
C ALA A 14 -15.25 35.68 -12.96
N ILE A 15 -16.01 35.38 -14.01
CA ILE A 15 -16.40 34.00 -14.34
C ILE A 15 -15.16 33.16 -14.66
N VAL A 16 -14.23 33.66 -15.46
CA VAL A 16 -12.98 32.94 -15.79
C VAL A 16 -12.15 32.67 -14.54
N ALA A 17 -12.03 33.64 -13.64
CA ALA A 17 -11.30 33.47 -12.38
C ALA A 17 -11.95 32.39 -11.49
N ILE A 18 -13.28 32.38 -11.38
CA ILE A 18 -14.03 31.37 -10.63
C ILE A 18 -13.83 29.98 -11.25
N VAL A 19 -13.92 29.86 -12.57
CA VAL A 19 -13.71 28.60 -13.28
C VAL A 19 -12.28 28.10 -13.09
N ALA A 20 -11.27 28.97 -13.21
CA ALA A 20 -9.88 28.63 -13.00
C ALA A 20 -9.62 28.15 -11.56
N PHE A 21 -10.18 28.84 -10.56
CA PHE A 21 -10.09 28.45 -9.17
C PHE A 21 -10.77 27.09 -8.91
N ALA A 22 -11.97 26.88 -9.45
CA ALA A 22 -12.70 25.63 -9.32
C ALA A 22 -11.94 24.46 -9.96
N LEU A 23 -11.37 24.65 -11.16
CA LEU A 23 -10.55 23.63 -11.83
C LEU A 23 -9.29 23.32 -11.02
N GLY A 24 -8.60 24.34 -10.51
CA GLY A 24 -7.42 24.16 -9.65
C GLY A 24 -7.75 23.36 -8.39
N LEU A 25 -8.88 23.66 -7.75
CA LEU A 25 -9.35 22.92 -6.57
C LEU A 25 -9.64 21.45 -6.90
N VAL A 26 -10.36 21.18 -8.00
CA VAL A 26 -10.73 19.82 -8.42
C VAL A 26 -9.48 18.99 -8.73
N LEU A 27 -8.52 19.55 -9.46
CA LEU A 27 -7.27 18.86 -9.77
C LEU A 27 -6.43 18.59 -8.52
N GLY A 28 -6.35 19.56 -7.60
CA GLY A 28 -5.64 19.40 -6.34
C GLY A 28 -6.25 18.32 -5.43
N ILE A 29 -7.58 18.28 -5.34
CA ILE A 29 -8.30 17.24 -4.58
C ILE A 29 -8.10 15.87 -5.23
N ALA A 30 -8.20 15.78 -6.56
CA ALA A 30 -8.02 14.51 -7.26
C ALA A 30 -6.61 13.93 -7.04
N ASP A 31 -5.57 14.76 -7.09
CA ASP A 31 -4.20 14.34 -6.82
C ASP A 31 -4.01 13.89 -5.36
N LEU A 32 -4.59 14.64 -4.41
CA LEU A 32 -4.57 14.28 -2.98
C LEU A 32 -5.23 12.91 -2.73
N VAL A 33 -6.40 12.67 -3.33
CA VAL A 33 -7.12 11.40 -3.19
C VAL A 33 -6.33 10.24 -3.78
N ARG A 34 -5.77 10.41 -4.99
CA ARG A 34 -4.91 9.39 -5.61
C ARG A 34 -3.70 9.05 -4.75
N THR A 35 -3.03 10.07 -4.23
CA THR A 35 -1.85 9.92 -3.37
C THR A 35 -2.20 9.17 -2.08
N ARG A 36 -3.36 9.47 -1.47
CA ARG A 36 -3.83 8.74 -0.28
C ARG A 36 -4.18 7.29 -0.55
N ILE A 37 -4.90 7.00 -1.64
CA ILE A 37 -5.23 5.63 -2.02
C ILE A 37 -3.96 4.82 -2.25
N GLN A 38 -2.96 5.42 -2.90
CA GLN A 38 -1.68 4.78 -3.14
C GLN A 38 -0.92 4.50 -1.85
N ALA A 39 -0.84 5.48 -0.95
CA ALA A 39 -0.23 5.31 0.37
C ALA A 39 -0.90 4.17 1.17
N GLU A 40 -2.23 4.14 1.18
CA GLU A 40 -3.01 3.10 1.85
C GLU A 40 -2.76 1.71 1.25
N LYS A 41 -2.65 1.60 -0.08
CA LYS A 41 -2.28 0.35 -0.75
C LYS A 41 -0.93 -0.15 -0.26
N TYR A 42 0.05 0.73 -0.08
CA TYR A 42 1.37 0.35 0.42
C TYR A 42 1.36 -0.02 1.90
N ARG A 43 0.60 0.71 2.74
CA ARG A 43 0.41 0.32 4.15
C ARG A 43 -0.12 -1.09 4.29
N ARG A 44 -1.15 -1.45 3.53
CA ARG A 44 -1.71 -2.82 3.54
C ARG A 44 -0.69 -3.88 3.15
N LYS A 45 0.21 -3.56 2.21
CA LYS A 45 1.30 -4.47 1.84
C LYS A 45 2.34 -4.61 2.94
N ALA A 46 2.74 -3.50 3.58
CA ALA A 46 3.65 -3.53 4.72
C ALA A 46 3.07 -4.33 5.89
N GLU A 47 1.79 -4.10 6.21
CA GLU A 47 1.06 -4.87 7.23
C GLU A 47 0.99 -6.36 6.89
N SER A 48 0.76 -6.71 5.62
CA SER A 48 0.75 -8.11 5.21
C SER A 48 2.11 -8.76 5.40
N ALA A 49 3.19 -8.09 4.99
CA ALA A 49 4.55 -8.56 5.20
C ALA A 49 4.86 -8.71 6.71
N ALA A 50 4.43 -7.76 7.54
CA ALA A 50 4.60 -7.83 8.99
C ALA A 50 3.84 -9.00 9.62
N ARG A 51 2.60 -9.30 9.16
CA ARG A 51 1.85 -10.48 9.63
C ARG A 51 2.56 -11.79 9.29
N HIS A 52 3.08 -11.91 8.07
CA HIS A 52 3.79 -13.11 7.64
C HIS A 52 5.14 -13.25 8.35
N GLU A 53 5.89 -12.16 8.52
CA GLU A 53 7.12 -12.14 9.31
C GLU A 53 6.85 -12.64 10.74
N LYS A 54 5.81 -12.10 11.38
CA LYS A 54 5.42 -12.48 12.73
C LYS A 54 5.08 -13.97 12.80
N ARG A 55 4.27 -14.49 11.88
CA ARG A 55 3.93 -15.92 11.80
C ARG A 55 5.17 -16.79 11.62
N SER A 56 6.08 -16.43 10.69
CA SER A 56 7.32 -17.17 10.48
C SER A 56 8.22 -17.17 11.73
N ARG A 57 8.31 -16.05 12.45
CA ARG A 57 9.04 -15.96 13.73
C ARG A 57 8.40 -16.80 14.83
N GLU A 58 7.07 -16.80 14.94
CA GLU A 58 6.33 -17.65 15.89
C GLU A 58 6.62 -19.13 15.65
N ILE A 59 6.63 -19.57 14.38
CA ILE A 59 6.92 -20.97 14.04
C ILE A 59 8.40 -21.33 14.21
N ASP A 60 9.34 -20.46 13.86
CA ASP A 60 10.78 -20.71 14.09
C ASP A 60 11.10 -20.82 15.60
N ALA A 61 10.41 -20.03 16.43
CA ALA A 61 10.52 -20.10 17.89
C ALA A 61 9.80 -21.30 18.53
N MET A 62 8.89 -21.96 17.82
CA MET A 62 8.14 -23.13 18.31
C MET A 62 9.06 -24.34 18.48
N ASP A 63 8.85 -25.13 19.54
CA ASP A 63 9.61 -26.36 19.71
C ASP A 63 9.28 -27.39 18.61
N PRO A 64 10.25 -28.21 18.17
CA PRO A 64 10.03 -29.14 17.06
C PRO A 64 8.92 -30.16 17.29
N LYS A 65 8.67 -30.56 18.55
CA LYS A 65 7.64 -31.56 18.87
C LYS A 65 6.24 -30.97 18.78
N THR A 66 6.05 -29.77 19.31
CA THR A 66 4.81 -29.01 19.18
C THR A 66 4.53 -28.67 17.73
N ARG A 67 5.55 -28.23 16.97
CA ARG A 67 5.41 -27.96 15.53
C ARG A 67 4.94 -29.19 14.76
N ALA A 68 5.56 -30.35 14.98
CA ALA A 68 5.16 -31.60 14.31
C ALA A 68 3.73 -32.03 14.68
N ARG A 69 3.32 -31.82 15.93
CA ARG A 69 1.94 -32.09 16.38
C ARG A 69 0.94 -31.15 15.72
N GLU A 70 1.27 -29.86 15.64
CA GLU A 70 0.40 -28.87 14.98
C GLU A 70 0.33 -29.10 13.47
N ALA A 71 1.45 -29.44 12.82
CA ALA A 71 1.48 -29.79 11.40
C ALA A 71 0.56 -30.99 11.09
N ALA A 72 0.53 -32.00 11.97
CA ALA A 72 -0.35 -33.16 11.82
C ALA A 72 -1.85 -32.83 11.99
N LEU A 73 -2.18 -31.71 12.65
CA LEU A 73 -3.55 -31.24 12.86
C LEU A 73 -3.96 -30.17 11.84
N ALA A 74 -3.00 -29.47 11.26
CA ALA A 74 -3.23 -28.48 10.22
C ALA A 74 -3.43 -29.17 8.87
N ILE A 75 -4.50 -28.81 8.18
CA ILE A 75 -4.68 -29.16 6.77
C ILE A 75 -3.95 -28.09 5.97
N ASP A 76 -2.76 -28.42 5.47
CA ASP A 76 -1.95 -27.59 4.56
C ASP A 76 -1.57 -26.19 5.10
N ASP A 77 -0.94 -26.12 6.28
CA ASP A 77 -0.28 -24.89 6.74
C ASP A 77 1.18 -24.84 6.26
N PRO A 78 1.51 -24.06 5.20
CA PRO A 78 2.85 -24.05 4.61
C PRO A 78 3.93 -23.51 5.56
N TYR A 79 3.54 -22.82 6.64
CA TYR A 79 4.50 -22.38 7.65
C TYR A 79 4.97 -23.56 8.52
N LEU A 80 4.12 -24.56 8.77
CA LEU A 80 4.47 -25.65 9.68
C LEU A 80 5.31 -26.75 9.00
N ASP A 81 5.14 -26.94 7.69
CA ASP A 81 5.79 -28.01 6.92
C ASP A 81 7.28 -27.76 6.63
N ALA A 82 7.70 -26.50 6.56
CA ALA A 82 9.06 -26.13 6.15
C ALA A 82 9.70 -25.10 7.10
N PRO A 83 10.30 -25.54 8.24
CA PRO A 83 10.89 -24.62 9.21
C PRO A 83 12.07 -23.81 8.65
N ASP A 84 12.90 -24.40 7.78
CA ASP A 84 14.00 -23.70 7.12
C ASP A 84 13.52 -22.64 6.12
N TRP A 85 12.34 -22.87 5.51
CA TRP A 85 11.70 -21.87 4.65
C TRP A 85 11.32 -20.63 5.46
N ASN A 86 10.71 -20.79 6.64
CA ASN A 86 10.39 -19.65 7.51
C ASN A 86 11.63 -18.82 7.84
N ARG A 87 12.74 -19.47 8.20
CA ARG A 87 13.99 -18.78 8.54
C ARG A 87 14.54 -17.96 7.37
N ARG A 88 14.46 -18.49 6.14
CA ARG A 88 14.84 -17.76 4.92
C ARG A 88 13.89 -16.62 4.58
N MET A 89 12.60 -16.79 4.87
CA MET A 89 11.57 -15.80 4.54
C MET A 89 11.51 -14.62 5.50
N ILE A 90 11.88 -14.77 6.79
CA ILE A 90 11.90 -13.68 7.76
C ILE A 90 12.61 -12.42 7.24
N PRO A 91 13.89 -12.47 6.79
CA PRO A 91 14.57 -11.28 6.29
C PRO A 91 13.94 -10.73 5.00
N TRP A 92 13.33 -11.59 4.18
CA TRP A 92 12.61 -11.15 2.98
C TRP A 92 11.34 -10.37 3.35
N TYR A 93 10.55 -10.85 4.31
CA TYR A 93 9.38 -10.14 4.81
C TYR A 93 9.75 -8.82 5.47
N GLU A 94 10.83 -8.77 6.25
CA GLU A 94 11.35 -7.51 6.82
C GLU A 94 11.71 -6.51 5.73
N LYS A 95 12.40 -6.96 4.67
CA LYS A 95 12.74 -6.12 3.51
C LYS A 95 11.49 -5.58 2.83
N MET A 96 10.48 -6.42 2.60
CA MET A 96 9.22 -6.01 1.99
C MET A 96 8.43 -5.04 2.87
N LYS A 97 8.36 -5.30 4.18
CA LYS A 97 7.76 -4.39 5.17
C LYS A 97 8.39 -3.00 5.09
N ASN A 98 9.71 -2.92 5.23
CA ASN A 98 10.43 -1.64 5.20
C ASN A 98 10.27 -0.90 3.86
N LYS A 99 10.35 -1.64 2.74
CA LYS A 99 10.10 -1.10 1.39
C LYS A 99 8.71 -0.45 1.30
N TYR A 100 7.69 -1.15 1.79
CA TYR A 100 6.31 -0.68 1.68
C TYR A 100 5.94 0.39 2.72
N ASP A 101 6.59 0.42 3.88
CA ASP A 101 6.46 1.51 4.84
C ASP A 101 7.07 2.81 4.30
N HIS A 102 8.25 2.73 3.67
CA HIS A 102 8.86 3.87 2.99
C HIS A 102 7.95 4.38 1.86
N ALA A 103 7.43 3.47 1.04
CA ALA A 103 6.50 3.77 -0.04
C ALA A 103 5.19 4.40 0.44
N ALA A 104 4.65 3.95 1.57
CA ALA A 104 3.47 4.53 2.18
C ALA A 104 3.72 5.98 2.64
N SER A 105 4.94 6.26 3.10
CA SER A 105 5.38 7.59 3.52
C SER A 105 5.69 8.50 2.32
N ASN A 106 6.12 7.90 1.20
CA ASN A 106 6.51 8.58 -0.04
C ASN A 106 5.75 8.03 -1.26
N PRO A 107 4.40 8.13 -1.30
CA PRO A 107 3.55 7.46 -2.29
C PRO A 107 3.71 7.94 -3.74
N ARG A 108 4.44 9.05 -3.95
CA ARG A 108 4.75 9.58 -5.29
C ARG A 108 6.07 9.05 -5.85
N GLU A 109 6.92 8.46 -5.01
CA GLU A 109 8.19 7.91 -5.47
C GLU A 109 7.96 6.61 -6.27
N PRO A 110 8.68 6.42 -7.38
CA PRO A 110 8.66 5.15 -8.08
C PRO A 110 9.26 4.06 -7.20
N ILE A 111 8.54 2.95 -7.08
CA ILE A 111 8.98 1.81 -6.27
C ILE A 111 9.55 0.75 -7.21
N PRO A 112 10.73 0.18 -6.90
CA PRO A 112 11.26 -0.93 -7.68
C PRO A 112 10.32 -2.14 -7.63
N PRO A 113 10.38 -3.05 -8.62
CA PRO A 113 9.67 -4.32 -8.57
C PRO A 113 9.95 -5.12 -7.29
N ASP A 114 9.04 -6.03 -6.94
CA ASP A 114 9.23 -6.90 -5.77
C ASP A 114 10.32 -7.93 -6.07
N ASP A 115 11.20 -8.14 -5.09
CA ASP A 115 12.17 -9.22 -5.18
C ASP A 115 11.45 -10.55 -5.10
N PRO A 116 11.89 -11.58 -5.85
CA PRO A 116 11.34 -12.91 -5.69
C PRO A 116 11.58 -13.40 -4.26
N PRO A 117 10.65 -14.17 -3.68
CA PRO A 117 10.88 -14.81 -2.39
C PRO A 117 12.06 -15.81 -2.50
N PRO A 118 12.87 -15.95 -1.45
CA PRO A 118 13.92 -16.96 -1.41
C PRO A 118 13.29 -18.37 -1.47
N LEU A 119 13.77 -19.20 -2.39
CA LEU A 119 13.44 -20.63 -2.49
C LEU A 119 14.09 -21.41 -1.35
#